data_AF-C4WW49-F1
#
_entry.id   AF-C4WW49-F1
#
_cell.length_a   1.000
_cell.length_b   1.000
_cell.length_c   1.000
_cell.angle_alpha   90.00
_cell.angle_beta   90.00
_cell.angle_gamma   90.00
#
_symmetry.space_group_name_H-M   'P 1'
#
loop_
_entity.id
_entity.type
_entity.pdbx_description
1 polymer ?
#
loop_
_entity_poly.entity_id
_entity_poly.type
_entity_poly.pdbx_seq_one_letter_code
_entity_poly.pdbx_strand_id
1 'polypeptide(L)'
;MTANDERTYVLPSLLKLAYHACNKIQRQKYDELEVPDVDLQICCESLFQITKMNTESGGFDPLGDRRSIFDKVQTVAYNKSIDNICEKAAYHGHIDCLKFAHEIGVPWDSGKWNDSACTNAVISGNLDCLIYAHENGSPWSKDTWVYTVNLDCLTYLHENGCPWDEDTCATAAAIGNLDFLTYLHENGCPWDESTCTSAAIRGNLGCLQYLHENGCSWNVRTCSKSAKFGHLGCLRYAHENGCPWDERTCSDAARKGQIECLKYAHENGCPWDDVTTYEAWHHGREDCYDYALKNGLSKYREYNPVKAWSWRDNDDSF
;
A
#
# COMPACT_ATOMS: atom_id res chain seq x y z
N MET A 1 -35.49 9.99 25.59
CA MET A 1 -36.05 11.19 24.93
C MET A 1 -35.10 12.32 25.29
N THR A 2 -34.11 12.66 24.47
CA THR A 2 -34.23 13.25 23.14
C THR A 2 -33.20 12.68 22.17
N ALA A 3 -33.65 12.14 21.04
CA ALA A 3 -32.83 11.72 19.91
C ALA A 3 -33.37 12.40 18.65
N ASN A 4 -32.44 12.96 17.85
CA ASN A 4 -32.59 13.57 16.52
C ASN A 4 -33.44 14.86 16.48
N ASP A 5 -33.18 15.86 15.65
CA ASP A 5 -32.95 15.71 14.20
C ASP A 5 -32.50 17.05 13.54
N GLU A 6 -31.29 17.54 13.80
CA GLU A 6 -30.72 18.71 13.08
C GLU A 6 -29.39 18.39 12.39
N ARG A 7 -29.27 17.17 11.86
CA ARG A 7 -28.19 16.85 10.92
C ARG A 7 -28.63 17.26 9.52
N THR A 8 -28.58 18.57 9.23
CA THR A 8 -28.73 19.11 7.88
C THR A 8 -27.50 18.75 7.05
N TYR A 9 -27.49 17.55 6.47
CA TYR A 9 -26.50 17.20 5.46
C TYR A 9 -26.97 17.77 4.12
N VAL A 10 -26.08 18.55 3.51
CA VAL A 10 -26.33 19.14 2.19
C VAL A 10 -26.28 17.99 1.19
N LEU A 11 -27.40 17.70 0.52
CA LEU A 11 -27.42 16.88 -0.71
C LEU A 11 -26.21 17.27 -1.58
N PRO A 12 -25.57 16.35 -2.34
CA PRO A 12 -24.56 16.73 -3.33
C PRO A 12 -25.10 17.94 -4.08
N SER A 13 -24.37 19.05 -4.04
CA SER A 13 -24.95 20.40 -4.21
C SER A 13 -26.04 20.43 -5.28
N LEU A 14 -27.10 21.22 -5.10
CA LEU A 14 -28.16 21.38 -6.11
C LEU A 14 -27.61 21.60 -7.54
N LEU A 15 -26.41 22.18 -7.66
CA LEU A 15 -25.60 22.28 -8.88
C LEU A 15 -25.20 20.91 -9.47
N LYS A 16 -24.64 19.99 -8.67
CA LYS A 16 -24.29 18.61 -9.05
C LYS A 16 -25.53 17.80 -9.47
N LEU A 17 -26.64 17.94 -8.74
CA LEU A 17 -27.92 17.32 -9.08
C LEU A 17 -28.52 17.89 -10.39
N ALA A 18 -28.46 19.22 -10.57
CA ALA A 18 -28.96 19.88 -11.77
C ALA A 18 -28.18 19.49 -13.04
N TYR A 19 -26.85 19.35 -12.95
CA TYR A 19 -26.01 18.90 -14.07
C TYR A 19 -26.40 17.51 -14.61
N HIS A 20 -26.79 16.57 -13.73
CA HIS A 20 -27.22 15.23 -14.14
C HIS A 20 -28.70 15.14 -14.53
N ALA A 21 -29.55 16.05 -14.07
CA ALA A 21 -30.89 16.23 -14.64
C ALA A 21 -30.83 16.71 -16.10
N CYS A 22 -29.70 17.28 -16.52
CA CYS A 22 -29.45 17.73 -17.88
C CYS A 22 -29.01 16.60 -18.83
N ASN A 23 -29.54 16.63 -20.05
CA ASN A 23 -29.08 15.80 -21.16
C ASN A 23 -27.72 16.28 -21.70
N LYS A 24 -27.07 15.48 -22.57
CA LYS A 24 -25.71 15.77 -23.08
C LYS A 24 -25.53 17.17 -23.67
N ILE A 25 -26.56 17.71 -24.34
CA ILE A 25 -26.54 19.04 -24.95
C ILE A 25 -26.63 20.13 -23.88
N GLN A 26 -27.45 19.91 -22.85
CA GLN A 26 -27.59 20.83 -21.73
C GLN A 26 -26.33 20.86 -20.85
N ARG A 27 -25.62 19.74 -20.72
CA ARG A 27 -24.32 19.68 -20.02
C ARG A 27 -23.23 20.47 -20.74
N GLN A 28 -23.10 20.33 -22.06
CA GLN A 28 -22.18 21.17 -22.85
C GLN A 28 -22.45 22.66 -22.67
N LYS A 29 -23.72 23.07 -22.61
CA LYS A 29 -24.08 24.47 -22.30
C LYS A 29 -23.77 24.87 -20.87
N TYR A 30 -23.79 23.92 -19.94
CA TYR A 30 -23.40 24.14 -18.55
C TYR A 30 -21.88 24.34 -18.45
N ASP A 31 -21.10 23.53 -19.17
CA ASP A 31 -19.64 23.61 -19.26
C ASP A 31 -19.18 24.91 -19.97
N GLU A 32 -20.05 25.50 -20.81
CA GLU A 32 -19.86 26.83 -21.45
C GLU A 32 -20.13 28.01 -20.50
N LEU A 33 -20.85 27.78 -19.39
CA LEU A 33 -20.98 28.77 -18.33
C LEU A 33 -19.69 28.73 -17.51
N GLU A 34 -19.20 29.86 -16.99
CA GLU A 34 -18.05 29.92 -16.06
C GLU A 34 -18.40 29.33 -14.68
N VAL A 35 -19.14 28.24 -14.65
CA VAL A 35 -19.46 27.48 -13.45
C VAL A 35 -18.26 26.63 -13.04
N PRO A 36 -18.07 26.37 -11.74
CA PRO A 36 -16.99 25.52 -11.27
C PRO A 36 -17.07 24.13 -11.91
N ASP A 37 -15.92 23.64 -12.38
CA ASP A 37 -15.80 22.27 -12.88
C ASP A 37 -16.20 21.28 -11.77
N VAL A 38 -17.07 20.34 -12.11
CA VAL A 38 -17.57 19.34 -11.18
C VAL A 38 -16.87 18.03 -11.50
N ASP A 39 -15.90 17.66 -10.67
CA ASP A 39 -15.24 16.35 -10.79
C ASP A 39 -16.22 15.21 -10.43
N LEU A 40 -16.86 14.66 -11.45
CA LEU A 40 -17.84 13.58 -11.33
C LEU A 40 -17.14 12.25 -11.41
N GLN A 41 -16.97 11.62 -10.25
CA GLN A 41 -16.42 10.28 -10.13
C GLN A 41 -17.54 9.23 -10.13
N ILE A 42 -17.17 7.95 -10.31
CA ILE A 42 -18.11 6.82 -10.37
C ILE A 42 -19.04 6.80 -9.14
N CYS A 43 -18.55 7.18 -7.96
CA CYS A 43 -19.37 7.28 -6.75
C CYS A 43 -20.54 8.27 -6.92
N CYS A 44 -20.32 9.40 -7.59
CA CYS A 44 -21.35 10.40 -7.89
C CYS A 44 -22.41 9.81 -8.84
N GLU A 45 -21.97 9.21 -9.95
CA GLU A 45 -22.86 8.62 -10.95
C GLU A 45 -23.71 7.50 -10.38
N SER A 46 -23.11 6.61 -9.59
CA SER A 46 -23.81 5.51 -8.93
C SER A 46 -24.87 6.01 -7.92
N LEU A 47 -24.58 7.05 -7.14
CA LEU A 47 -25.57 7.65 -6.23
C LEU A 47 -26.76 8.28 -6.98
N PHE A 48 -26.50 8.94 -8.11
CA PHE A 48 -27.58 9.45 -8.96
C PHE A 48 -28.41 8.31 -9.55
N GLN A 49 -27.77 7.22 -9.96
CA GLN A 49 -28.45 6.06 -10.48
C GLN A 49 -29.38 5.42 -9.42
N ILE A 50 -28.91 5.26 -8.18
CA ILE A 50 -29.73 4.77 -7.06
C ILE A 50 -30.94 5.69 -6.83
N THR A 51 -30.73 7.00 -6.78
CA THR A 51 -31.79 7.99 -6.56
C THR A 51 -32.86 7.93 -7.67
N LYS A 52 -32.41 7.82 -8.93
CA LYS A 52 -33.29 7.68 -10.09
C LYS A 52 -34.11 6.38 -10.03
N MET A 53 -33.47 5.24 -9.79
CA MET A 53 -34.16 3.94 -9.70
C MET A 53 -35.17 3.90 -8.56
N ASN A 54 -34.84 4.48 -7.40
CA ASN A 54 -35.76 4.56 -6.28
C ASN A 54 -37.01 5.41 -6.62
N THR A 55 -36.82 6.48 -7.40
CA THR A 55 -37.93 7.31 -7.90
C THR A 55 -38.80 6.56 -8.91
N GLU A 56 -38.19 5.89 -9.90
CA GLU A 56 -38.90 5.12 -10.94
C GLU A 56 -39.66 3.92 -10.37
N SER A 57 -39.15 3.32 -9.30
CA SER A 57 -39.79 2.21 -8.59
C SER A 57 -40.98 2.67 -7.71
N GLY A 58 -41.30 3.98 -7.69
CA GLY A 58 -42.36 4.56 -6.86
C GLY A 58 -42.04 4.54 -5.37
N GLY A 59 -40.79 4.27 -4.99
CA GLY A 59 -40.33 4.06 -3.61
C GLY A 59 -39.62 5.25 -2.98
N PHE A 60 -39.45 6.36 -3.71
CA PHE A 60 -38.85 7.59 -3.16
C PHE A 60 -39.86 8.32 -2.26
N ASP A 61 -39.85 7.93 -0.99
CA ASP A 61 -40.50 8.67 0.08
C ASP A 61 -39.46 9.56 0.79
N PRO A 62 -39.49 10.89 0.61
CA PRO A 62 -38.53 11.79 1.24
C PRO A 62 -38.63 11.81 2.78
N LEU A 63 -39.76 11.34 3.33
CA LEU A 63 -40.04 11.20 4.75
C LEU A 63 -39.90 9.74 5.27
N GLY A 64 -39.61 8.79 4.37
CA GLY A 64 -39.48 7.37 4.68
C GLY A 64 -38.09 6.98 5.19
N ASP A 65 -37.94 5.72 5.58
CA ASP A 65 -36.64 5.19 6.04
C ASP A 65 -35.63 5.13 4.89
N ARG A 66 -34.73 6.12 4.86
CA ARG A 66 -33.70 6.27 3.84
C ARG A 66 -32.70 5.11 3.86
N ARG A 67 -32.44 4.49 5.00
CA ARG A 67 -31.46 3.38 5.11
C ARG A 67 -31.84 2.16 4.28
N SER A 68 -33.12 2.01 3.95
CA SER A 68 -33.62 0.91 3.12
C SER A 68 -33.53 1.16 1.61
N ILE A 69 -33.12 2.37 1.18
CA ILE A 69 -33.11 2.74 -0.25
C ILE A 69 -32.14 1.86 -1.05
N PHE A 70 -30.93 1.65 -0.55
CA PHE A 70 -29.92 0.83 -1.22
C PHE A 70 -30.43 -0.61 -1.43
N ASP A 71 -30.89 -1.26 -0.37
CA ASP A 71 -31.44 -2.63 -0.43
C ASP A 71 -32.60 -2.75 -1.43
N LYS A 72 -33.54 -1.79 -1.40
CA LYS A 72 -34.67 -1.76 -2.34
C LYS A 72 -34.19 -1.69 -3.78
N VAL A 73 -33.27 -0.79 -4.11
CA VAL A 73 -32.75 -0.65 -5.47
C VAL A 73 -31.98 -1.89 -5.91
N GLN A 74 -31.16 -2.46 -5.03
CA GLN A 74 -30.36 -3.65 -5.33
C GLN A 74 -31.23 -4.88 -5.62
N THR A 75 -32.40 -5.01 -4.98
CA THR A 75 -33.36 -6.10 -5.26
C THR A 75 -34.04 -5.98 -6.63
N VAL A 76 -34.21 -4.75 -7.15
CA VAL A 76 -34.90 -4.49 -8.42
C VAL A 76 -33.93 -4.55 -9.61
N ALA A 77 -32.69 -4.09 -9.42
CA ALA A 77 -31.68 -4.05 -10.47
C ALA A 77 -30.28 -4.29 -9.88
N TYR A 78 -29.90 -5.56 -9.75
CA TYR A 78 -28.55 -5.91 -9.30
C TYR A 78 -27.49 -5.31 -10.23
N ASN A 79 -26.69 -4.39 -9.71
CA ASN A 79 -25.62 -3.73 -10.44
C ASN A 79 -24.34 -3.73 -9.60
N LYS A 80 -23.33 -4.51 -10.00
CA LYS A 80 -22.03 -4.53 -9.32
C LYS A 80 -21.34 -3.16 -9.22
N SER A 81 -21.73 -2.20 -10.08
CA SER A 81 -21.17 -0.84 -10.08
C SER A 81 -21.66 0.04 -8.93
N ILE A 82 -22.70 -0.38 -8.18
CA ILE A 82 -23.22 0.38 -7.03
C ILE A 82 -22.77 -0.18 -5.67
N ASP A 83 -22.06 -1.32 -5.65
CA ASP A 83 -21.69 -2.00 -4.40
C ASP A 83 -20.52 -1.33 -3.66
N ASN A 84 -19.70 -0.50 -4.33
CA ASN A 84 -18.48 0.08 -3.76
C ASN A 84 -18.45 1.62 -3.68
N ILE A 85 -19.63 2.24 -3.55
CA ILE A 85 -19.76 3.70 -3.57
C ILE A 85 -19.03 4.34 -2.39
N CYS A 86 -19.10 3.75 -1.20
CA CYS A 86 -18.42 4.26 -0.01
C CYS A 86 -16.89 4.21 -0.17
N GLU A 87 -16.33 3.10 -0.66
CA GLU A 87 -14.90 3.01 -1.00
C GLU A 87 -14.48 4.12 -1.98
N LYS A 88 -15.24 4.29 -3.07
CA LYS A 88 -14.92 5.28 -4.10
C LYS A 88 -15.06 6.72 -3.62
N ALA A 89 -16.10 7.04 -2.86
CA ALA A 89 -16.28 8.36 -2.28
C ALA A 89 -15.15 8.70 -1.30
N ALA A 90 -14.72 7.73 -0.49
CA ALA A 90 -13.59 7.88 0.41
C ALA A 90 -12.26 8.07 -0.34
N TYR A 91 -12.00 7.28 -1.39
CA TYR A 91 -10.80 7.39 -2.24
C TYR A 91 -10.68 8.75 -2.94
N HIS A 92 -11.78 9.33 -3.40
CA HIS A 92 -11.77 10.61 -4.10
C HIS A 92 -11.99 11.83 -3.20
N GLY A 93 -12.14 11.65 -1.88
CA GLY A 93 -12.35 12.77 -0.95
C GLY A 93 -13.75 13.39 -1.05
N HIS A 94 -14.70 12.67 -1.64
CA HIS A 94 -16.08 13.14 -1.83
C HIS A 94 -16.91 12.94 -0.56
N ILE A 95 -16.61 13.69 0.49
CA ILE A 95 -17.23 13.56 1.81
C ILE A 95 -18.76 13.62 1.79
N ASP A 96 -19.36 14.49 0.98
CA ASP A 96 -20.83 14.59 0.87
C ASP A 96 -21.43 13.35 0.20
N CYS A 97 -20.72 12.76 -0.77
CA CYS A 97 -21.14 11.51 -1.40
C CYS A 97 -21.04 10.36 -0.41
N LEU A 98 -19.97 10.31 0.39
CA LEU A 98 -19.79 9.30 1.43
C LEU A 98 -20.89 9.36 2.50
N LYS A 99 -21.20 10.57 2.98
CA LYS A 99 -22.30 10.84 3.93
C LYS A 99 -23.64 10.37 3.38
N PHE A 100 -23.96 10.78 2.16
CA PHE A 100 -25.21 10.40 1.52
C PHE A 100 -25.30 8.89 1.25
N ALA A 101 -24.20 8.26 0.79
CA ALA A 101 -24.13 6.81 0.59
C ALA A 101 -24.42 6.05 1.90
N HIS A 102 -23.79 6.47 3.00
CA HIS A 102 -24.05 5.89 4.32
C HIS A 102 -25.52 6.05 4.74
N GLU A 103 -26.11 7.23 4.56
CA GLU A 103 -27.52 7.49 4.92
C GLU A 103 -28.53 6.60 4.19
N ILE A 104 -28.26 6.31 2.92
CA ILE A 104 -29.16 5.49 2.10
C ILE A 104 -28.92 3.97 2.26
N GLY A 105 -28.01 3.58 3.15
CA GLY A 105 -27.72 2.19 3.50
C GLY A 105 -26.67 1.51 2.63
N VAL A 106 -25.83 2.25 1.90
CA VAL A 106 -24.70 1.65 1.18
C VAL A 106 -23.71 1.06 2.20
N PRO A 107 -23.23 -0.18 2.02
CA PRO A 107 -22.26 -0.79 2.91
C PRO A 107 -20.92 -0.05 2.90
N TRP A 108 -20.15 -0.20 3.98
CA TRP A 108 -18.84 0.42 4.13
C TRP A 108 -17.72 -0.27 3.35
N ASP A 109 -17.96 -1.50 2.93
CA ASP A 109 -17.04 -2.34 2.19
C ASP A 109 -17.83 -3.31 1.30
N SER A 110 -17.22 -3.71 0.20
CA SER A 110 -17.77 -4.71 -0.73
C SER A 110 -17.51 -6.16 -0.29
N GLY A 111 -17.07 -6.40 0.95
CA GLY A 111 -16.65 -7.72 1.45
C GLY A 111 -15.31 -8.21 0.89
N LYS A 112 -14.60 -7.38 0.13
CA LYS A 112 -13.24 -7.66 -0.32
C LYS A 112 -12.25 -7.29 0.78
N TRP A 113 -11.20 -8.10 0.89
CA TRP A 113 -10.16 -7.90 1.89
C TRP A 113 -9.49 -6.52 1.72
N ASN A 114 -9.43 -5.75 2.81
CA ASN A 114 -8.84 -4.40 2.89
C ASN A 114 -9.41 -3.37 1.91
N ASP A 115 -10.68 -3.51 1.50
CA ASP A 115 -11.38 -2.58 0.60
C ASP A 115 -12.53 -1.87 1.35
N SER A 116 -12.25 -1.29 2.53
CA SER A 116 -13.24 -0.48 3.26
C SER A 116 -13.13 1.00 2.91
N ALA A 117 -14.17 1.77 3.25
CA ALA A 117 -14.14 3.22 3.14
C ALA A 117 -13.00 3.84 3.97
N CYS A 118 -12.72 3.34 5.18
CA CYS A 118 -11.54 3.77 5.96
C CYS A 118 -10.23 3.53 5.19
N THR A 119 -10.00 2.31 4.67
CA THR A 119 -8.76 2.01 3.94
C THR A 119 -8.62 2.87 2.69
N ASN A 120 -9.69 3.06 1.92
CA ASN A 120 -9.67 3.90 0.73
C ASN A 120 -9.46 5.39 1.03
N ALA A 121 -9.98 5.90 2.15
CA ALA A 121 -9.67 7.26 2.60
C ALA A 121 -8.18 7.41 2.93
N VAL A 122 -7.59 6.41 3.59
CA VAL A 122 -6.16 6.38 3.96
C VAL A 122 -5.25 6.31 2.73
N ILE A 123 -5.56 5.44 1.76
CA ILE A 123 -4.81 5.29 0.50
C ILE A 123 -4.65 6.64 -0.22
N SER A 124 -5.71 7.45 -0.24
CA SER A 124 -5.72 8.74 -0.92
C SER A 124 -5.41 9.93 -0.03
N GLY A 125 -5.19 9.71 1.27
CA GLY A 125 -4.89 10.76 2.24
C GLY A 125 -6.07 11.69 2.57
N ASN A 126 -7.32 11.23 2.39
CA ASN A 126 -8.52 12.02 2.62
C ASN A 126 -8.98 11.94 4.09
N LEU A 127 -8.38 12.77 4.96
CA LEU A 127 -8.62 12.76 6.40
C LEU A 127 -10.12 12.91 6.76
N ASP A 128 -10.84 13.86 6.16
CA ASP A 128 -12.26 14.09 6.49
C ASP A 128 -13.12 12.85 6.21
N CYS A 129 -12.83 12.13 5.12
CA CYS A 129 -13.50 10.87 4.79
C CYS A 129 -13.13 9.77 5.77
N LEU A 130 -11.87 9.69 6.20
CA LEU A 130 -11.41 8.73 7.20
C LEU A 130 -12.13 8.94 8.53
N ILE A 131 -12.15 10.18 9.04
CA ILE A 131 -12.81 10.55 10.29
C ILE A 131 -14.27 10.14 10.23
N TYR A 132 -14.98 10.58 9.19
CA TYR A 132 -16.41 10.30 9.06
C TYR A 132 -16.69 8.79 8.94
N ALA A 133 -15.93 8.07 8.11
CA ALA A 133 -16.10 6.63 7.95
C ALA A 133 -15.88 5.89 9.27
N HIS A 134 -14.82 6.22 10.01
CA HIS A 134 -14.50 5.58 11.28
C HIS A 134 -15.57 5.83 12.33
N GLU A 135 -15.96 7.09 12.56
CA GLU A 135 -16.97 7.47 13.56
C GLU A 135 -18.35 6.83 13.30
N ASN A 136 -18.63 6.42 12.07
CA ASN A 136 -19.88 5.77 11.67
C ASN A 136 -19.74 4.26 11.42
N GLY A 137 -18.65 3.66 11.90
CA GLY A 137 -18.50 2.20 12.01
C GLY A 137 -17.94 1.52 10.77
N SER A 138 -17.28 2.25 9.86
CA SER A 138 -16.49 1.62 8.80
C SER A 138 -15.31 0.85 9.42
N PRO A 139 -15.07 -0.40 8.99
CA PRO A 139 -14.00 -1.21 9.56
C PRO A 139 -12.63 -0.76 9.05
N TRP A 140 -11.62 -0.92 9.91
CA TRP A 140 -10.22 -0.93 9.53
C TRP A 140 -9.53 -2.18 10.08
N SER A 141 -8.34 -2.48 9.56
CA SER A 141 -7.52 -3.61 9.99
C SER A 141 -6.12 -3.13 10.39
N LYS A 142 -5.30 -4.03 10.93
CA LYS A 142 -3.89 -3.75 11.19
C LYS A 142 -3.09 -3.39 9.93
N ASP A 143 -3.61 -3.72 8.75
CA ASP A 143 -2.97 -3.42 7.48
C ASP A 143 -3.36 -2.03 6.96
N THR A 144 -4.33 -1.34 7.58
CA THR A 144 -4.79 -0.03 7.10
C THR A 144 -3.63 1.00 7.07
N TRP A 145 -2.69 0.90 8.02
CA TRP A 145 -1.51 1.75 8.10
C TRP A 145 -0.58 1.65 6.89
N VAL A 146 -0.48 0.47 6.27
CA VAL A 146 0.38 0.19 5.10
C VAL A 146 0.09 1.15 3.96
N TYR A 147 -1.16 1.59 3.86
CA TYR A 147 -1.64 2.43 2.78
C TYR A 147 -1.54 3.92 3.08
N THR A 148 -1.06 4.30 4.26
CA THR A 148 -1.06 5.69 4.66
C THR A 148 -0.06 6.48 3.81
N VAL A 149 -0.51 7.62 3.28
CA VAL A 149 0.31 8.49 2.42
C VAL A 149 0.68 9.82 3.07
N ASN A 150 -0.01 10.22 4.14
CA ASN A 150 0.29 11.45 4.90
C ASN A 150 0.26 11.25 6.42
N LEU A 151 0.96 12.14 7.14
CA LEU A 151 1.08 12.08 8.59
C LEU A 151 -0.26 12.34 9.31
N ASP A 152 -1.19 13.07 8.69
CA ASP A 152 -2.47 13.39 9.32
C ASP A 152 -3.35 12.14 9.49
N CYS A 153 -3.50 11.35 8.41
CA CYS A 153 -4.21 10.06 8.49
C CYS A 153 -3.49 9.10 9.44
N LEU A 154 -2.17 9.10 9.43
CA LEU A 154 -1.36 8.27 10.32
C LEU A 154 -1.61 8.63 11.80
N THR A 155 -1.58 9.91 12.11
CA THR A 155 -1.82 10.42 13.47
C THR A 155 -3.22 10.06 13.92
N TYR A 156 -4.22 10.23 13.05
CA TYR A 156 -5.61 9.86 13.36
C TYR A 156 -5.77 8.37 13.63
N LEU A 157 -5.16 7.49 12.82
CA LEU A 157 -5.19 6.04 13.06
C LEU A 157 -4.58 5.67 14.43
N HIS A 158 -3.50 6.36 14.82
CA HIS A 158 -2.83 6.14 16.11
C HIS A 158 -3.72 6.54 17.28
N GLU A 159 -4.19 7.78 17.27
CA GLU A 159 -4.97 8.34 18.37
C GLU A 159 -6.31 7.60 18.58
N ASN A 160 -6.81 6.94 17.55
CA ASN A 160 -8.07 6.18 17.59
C ASN A 160 -7.88 4.66 17.72
N GLY A 161 -6.66 4.20 18.02
CA GLY A 161 -6.40 2.82 18.41
C GLY A 161 -6.48 1.81 17.27
N CYS A 162 -6.15 2.20 16.04
CA CYS A 162 -5.92 1.24 14.96
C CYS A 162 -4.72 0.34 15.36
N PRO A 163 -4.81 -0.99 15.27
CA PRO A 163 -3.73 -1.87 15.73
C PRO A 163 -2.53 -1.81 14.78
N TRP A 164 -1.32 -1.91 15.33
CA TRP A 164 -0.08 -2.09 14.56
C TRP A 164 0.76 -3.24 15.11
N ASP A 165 1.75 -3.68 14.34
CA ASP A 165 2.71 -4.73 14.66
C ASP A 165 4.04 -4.51 13.91
N GLU A 166 4.97 -5.47 14.01
CA GLU A 166 6.30 -5.40 13.39
C GLU A 166 6.23 -5.21 11.86
N ASP A 167 5.21 -5.78 11.22
CA ASP A 167 4.97 -5.64 9.77
C ASP A 167 4.69 -4.18 9.38
N THR A 168 4.14 -3.39 10.31
CA THR A 168 3.86 -1.96 10.09
C THR A 168 5.15 -1.16 9.91
N CYS A 169 6.13 -1.33 10.81
CA CYS A 169 7.46 -0.75 10.67
C CYS A 169 8.20 -1.30 9.43
N ALA A 170 8.13 -2.61 9.20
CA ALA A 170 8.77 -3.24 8.03
C ALA A 170 8.25 -2.67 6.71
N THR A 171 6.95 -2.39 6.64
CA THR A 171 6.32 -1.75 5.48
C THR A 171 6.79 -0.31 5.30
N ALA A 172 6.79 0.50 6.35
CA ALA A 172 7.28 1.89 6.27
C ALA A 172 8.74 1.93 5.78
N ALA A 173 9.56 1.03 6.29
CA ALA A 173 10.95 0.83 5.89
C ALA A 173 11.09 0.38 4.41
N ALA A 174 10.20 -0.48 3.91
CA ALA A 174 10.16 -0.92 2.51
C ALA A 174 9.67 0.17 1.54
N ILE A 175 8.73 1.01 1.96
CA ILE A 175 8.26 2.16 1.16
C ILE A 175 9.36 3.23 1.10
N GLY A 176 10.16 3.35 2.16
CA GLY A 176 11.23 4.34 2.26
C GLY A 176 10.77 5.65 2.89
N ASN A 177 9.64 5.63 3.59
CA ASN A 177 9.08 6.80 4.26
C ASN A 177 9.71 6.91 5.66
N LEU A 178 10.83 7.63 5.75
CA LEU A 178 11.58 7.80 6.98
C LEU A 178 10.78 8.54 8.06
N ASP A 179 9.99 9.55 7.68
CA ASP A 179 9.18 10.33 8.64
C ASP A 179 8.13 9.43 9.31
N PHE A 180 7.52 8.53 8.53
CA PHE A 180 6.56 7.55 9.06
C PHE A 180 7.23 6.53 9.95
N LEU A 181 8.37 5.99 9.52
CA LEU A 181 9.12 5.03 10.32
C LEU A 181 9.55 5.64 11.66
N THR A 182 9.97 6.91 11.64
CA THR A 182 10.35 7.67 12.83
C THR A 182 9.15 7.84 13.76
N TYR A 183 8.00 8.28 13.23
CA TYR A 183 6.79 8.41 14.04
C TYR A 183 6.37 7.08 14.66
N LEU A 184 6.35 6.00 13.88
CA LEU A 184 5.96 4.67 14.37
C LEU A 184 6.89 4.22 15.51
N HIS A 185 8.20 4.39 15.34
CA HIS A 185 9.18 4.07 16.37
C HIS A 185 8.98 4.89 17.66
N GLU A 186 8.88 6.21 17.53
CA GLU A 186 8.74 7.12 18.67
C GLU A 186 7.46 6.88 19.47
N ASN A 187 6.42 6.31 18.82
CA ASN A 187 5.16 5.95 19.45
C ASN A 187 5.06 4.47 19.86
N GLY A 188 6.17 3.72 19.79
CA GLY A 188 6.27 2.37 20.34
C GLY A 188 5.75 1.25 19.43
N CYS A 189 5.64 1.48 18.12
CA CYS A 189 5.43 0.40 17.16
C CYS A 189 6.66 -0.54 17.18
N PRO A 190 6.47 -1.86 17.34
CA PRO A 190 7.60 -2.78 17.41
C PRO A 190 8.30 -2.91 16.05
N TRP A 191 9.55 -3.36 16.08
CA TRP A 191 10.34 -3.71 14.90
C TRP A 191 11.23 -4.91 15.20
N ASP A 192 11.77 -5.51 14.15
CA ASP A 192 12.70 -6.65 14.23
C ASP A 192 13.69 -6.66 13.05
N GLU A 193 14.49 -7.73 12.94
CA GLU A 193 15.47 -7.90 11.86
C GLU A 193 14.85 -7.89 10.45
N SER A 194 13.57 -8.23 10.33
CA SER A 194 12.84 -8.18 9.06
C SER A 194 12.65 -6.73 8.60
N THR A 195 12.54 -5.78 9.53
CA THR A 195 12.40 -4.35 9.22
C THR A 195 13.65 -3.80 8.51
N CYS A 196 14.85 -4.13 9.02
CA CYS A 196 16.12 -3.83 8.34
C CYS A 196 16.22 -4.52 6.98
N THR A 197 15.77 -5.78 6.90
CA THR A 197 15.76 -6.55 5.64
C THR A 197 14.84 -5.90 4.60
N SER A 198 13.68 -5.39 5.00
CA SER A 198 12.72 -4.70 4.13
C SER A 198 13.27 -3.40 3.55
N ALA A 199 13.94 -2.57 4.38
CA ALA A 199 14.67 -1.39 3.89
C ALA A 199 15.76 -1.78 2.87
N ALA A 200 16.53 -2.83 3.18
CA ALA A 200 17.59 -3.34 2.31
C ALA A 200 17.08 -3.87 0.97
N ILE A 201 15.96 -4.63 0.95
CA ILE A 201 15.33 -5.15 -0.27
C ILE A 201 14.95 -4.03 -1.24
N ARG A 202 14.54 -2.87 -0.70
CA ARG A 202 14.01 -1.74 -1.47
C ARG A 202 15.03 -0.63 -1.70
N GLY A 203 16.22 -0.75 -1.11
CA GLY A 203 17.31 0.20 -1.28
C GLY A 203 17.14 1.49 -0.47
N ASN A 204 16.30 1.48 0.56
CA ASN A 204 15.98 2.66 1.36
C ASN A 204 17.04 2.90 2.42
N LEU A 205 18.19 3.42 1.98
CA LEU A 205 19.35 3.64 2.84
C LEU A 205 19.02 4.49 4.07
N GLY A 206 18.27 5.59 3.93
CA GLY A 206 17.91 6.45 5.07
C GLY A 206 17.11 5.71 6.15
N CYS A 207 16.18 4.84 5.76
CA CYS A 207 15.46 3.98 6.71
C CYS A 207 16.40 2.97 7.36
N LEU A 208 17.29 2.33 6.58
CA LEU A 208 18.24 1.37 7.13
C LEU A 208 19.21 2.00 8.15
N GLN A 209 19.67 3.23 7.88
CA GLN A 209 20.51 4.01 8.80
C GLN A 209 19.78 4.30 10.10
N TYR A 210 18.57 4.85 9.99
CA TYR A 210 17.75 5.15 11.16
C TYR A 210 17.47 3.93 12.02
N LEU A 211 17.10 2.80 11.40
CA LEU A 211 16.84 1.54 12.11
C LEU A 211 18.06 1.09 12.91
N HIS A 212 19.24 1.08 12.27
CA HIS A 212 20.47 0.67 12.94
C HIS A 212 20.84 1.60 14.10
N GLU A 213 20.82 2.91 13.85
CA GLU A 213 21.22 3.93 14.82
C GLU A 213 20.30 3.97 16.05
N ASN A 214 19.05 3.54 15.90
CA ASN A 214 18.07 3.44 16.99
C ASN A 214 17.94 2.02 17.57
N GLY A 215 18.87 1.11 17.24
CA GLY A 215 19.00 -0.18 17.91
C GLY A 215 18.11 -1.30 17.35
N CYS A 216 17.55 -1.16 16.16
CA CYS A 216 16.96 -2.29 15.45
C CYS A 216 18.06 -3.30 15.07
N SER A 217 17.86 -4.56 15.42
CA SER A 217 18.78 -5.63 15.03
C SER A 217 18.74 -5.85 13.51
N TRP A 218 19.85 -6.33 12.96
CA TRP A 218 19.96 -6.81 11.58
C TRP A 218 20.62 -8.19 11.55
N ASN A 219 20.51 -8.86 10.41
CA ASN A 219 21.14 -10.15 10.21
C ASN A 219 21.73 -10.25 8.79
N VAL A 220 22.30 -11.42 8.48
CA VAL A 220 22.92 -11.73 7.17
C VAL A 220 22.02 -11.45 5.97
N ARG A 221 20.69 -11.46 6.13
CA ARG A 221 19.73 -11.13 5.05
C ARG A 221 19.80 -9.66 4.67
N THR A 222 20.15 -8.75 5.57
CA THR A 222 20.28 -7.32 5.25
C THR A 222 21.35 -7.11 4.17
N CYS A 223 22.53 -7.72 4.33
CA CYS A 223 23.59 -7.69 3.31
C CYS A 223 23.18 -8.48 2.05
N SER A 224 22.70 -9.72 2.20
CA SER A 224 22.42 -10.56 1.03
C SER A 224 21.29 -10.01 0.16
N LYS A 225 20.21 -9.48 0.75
CA LYS A 225 19.12 -8.85 0.00
C LYS A 225 19.54 -7.50 -0.61
N SER A 226 20.32 -6.67 0.09
CA SER A 226 20.90 -5.46 -0.53
C SER A 226 21.69 -5.82 -1.79
N ALA A 227 22.52 -6.86 -1.72
CA ALA A 227 23.33 -7.32 -2.84
C ALA A 227 22.48 -7.93 -3.97
N LYS A 228 21.48 -8.76 -3.63
CA LYS A 228 20.52 -9.37 -4.57
C LYS A 228 19.80 -8.34 -5.42
N PHE A 229 19.35 -7.25 -4.83
CA PHE A 229 18.57 -6.21 -5.51
C PHE A 229 19.41 -5.05 -6.04
N GLY A 230 20.74 -5.11 -5.89
CA GLY A 230 21.67 -4.14 -6.48
C GLY A 230 21.80 -2.84 -5.68
N HIS A 231 21.37 -2.83 -4.42
CA HIS A 231 21.39 -1.67 -3.54
C HIS A 231 22.75 -1.52 -2.86
N LEU A 232 23.78 -1.18 -3.65
CA LEU A 232 25.16 -1.05 -3.18
C LEU A 232 25.28 -0.11 -1.98
N GLY A 233 24.54 1.00 -1.94
CA GLY A 233 24.55 1.92 -0.78
C GLY A 233 24.13 1.26 0.53
N CYS A 234 23.06 0.44 0.50
CA CYS A 234 22.62 -0.32 1.67
C CYS A 234 23.63 -1.40 2.06
N LEU A 235 24.17 -2.13 1.08
CA LEU A 235 25.19 -3.17 1.30
C LEU A 235 26.44 -2.58 1.97
N ARG A 236 26.93 -1.46 1.45
CA ARG A 236 28.10 -0.75 1.97
C ARG A 236 27.88 -0.31 3.40
N TYR A 237 26.77 0.40 3.67
CA TYR A 237 26.47 0.87 5.01
C TYR A 237 26.32 -0.28 6.01
N ALA A 238 25.57 -1.32 5.65
CA ALA A 238 25.38 -2.48 6.50
C ALA A 238 26.73 -3.13 6.83
N HIS A 239 27.58 -3.39 5.83
CA HIS A 239 28.90 -3.98 6.05
C HIS A 239 29.82 -3.09 6.91
N GLU A 240 29.96 -1.82 6.55
CA GLU A 240 30.85 -0.86 7.22
C GLU A 240 30.48 -0.64 8.69
N ASN A 241 29.23 -0.92 9.07
CA ASN A 241 28.72 -0.82 10.45
C ASN A 241 28.58 -2.18 11.16
N GLY A 242 29.12 -3.26 10.60
CA GLY A 242 29.23 -4.56 11.27
C GLY A 242 28.02 -5.48 11.10
N CYS A 243 27.16 -5.25 10.11
CA CYS A 243 26.18 -6.26 9.71
C CYS A 243 26.90 -7.51 9.21
N PRO A 244 26.56 -8.71 9.73
CA PRO A 244 27.16 -9.93 9.24
C PRO A 244 26.79 -10.17 7.77
N TRP A 245 27.68 -10.87 7.06
CA TRP A 245 27.45 -11.34 5.70
C TRP A 245 28.05 -12.74 5.52
N ASP A 246 27.53 -13.49 4.56
CA ASP A 246 28.00 -14.83 4.20
C ASP A 246 28.05 -14.99 2.68
N GLU A 247 28.41 -16.20 2.21
CA GLU A 247 28.53 -16.55 0.78
C GLU A 247 27.29 -16.22 -0.05
N ARG A 248 26.11 -16.14 0.59
CA ARG A 248 24.86 -15.76 -0.09
C ARG A 248 24.88 -14.32 -0.60
N THR A 249 25.66 -13.44 0.02
CA THR A 249 25.80 -12.04 -0.44
C THR A 249 26.38 -12.01 -1.85
N CYS A 250 27.44 -12.78 -2.10
CA CYS A 250 28.06 -12.89 -3.42
C CYS A 250 27.19 -13.68 -4.39
N SER A 251 26.63 -14.83 -3.97
CA SER A 251 25.84 -15.67 -4.88
C SER A 251 24.49 -15.04 -5.26
N ASP A 252 23.81 -14.32 -4.36
CA ASP A 252 22.59 -13.57 -4.68
C ASP A 252 22.87 -12.39 -5.64
N ALA A 253 23.98 -11.66 -5.44
CA ALA A 253 24.41 -10.61 -6.36
C ALA A 253 24.69 -11.20 -7.75
N ALA A 254 25.43 -12.30 -7.82
CA ALA A 254 25.72 -13.02 -9.05
C ALA A 254 24.45 -13.55 -9.73
N ARG A 255 23.49 -14.12 -8.98
CA ARG A 255 22.19 -14.60 -9.51
C ARG A 255 21.42 -13.50 -10.23
N LYS A 256 21.41 -12.31 -9.65
CA LYS A 256 20.66 -11.15 -10.17
C LYS A 256 21.47 -10.25 -11.11
N GLY A 257 22.75 -10.54 -11.33
CA GLY A 257 23.62 -9.78 -12.24
C GLY A 257 24.06 -8.44 -11.65
N GLN A 258 24.15 -8.33 -10.32
CA GLN A 258 24.50 -7.10 -9.61
C GLN A 258 26.02 -6.99 -9.45
N ILE A 259 26.72 -6.79 -10.57
CA ILE A 259 28.18 -6.86 -10.63
C ILE A 259 28.88 -5.91 -9.65
N GLU A 260 28.36 -4.69 -9.45
CA GLU A 260 28.98 -3.73 -8.53
C GLU A 260 28.83 -4.15 -7.06
N CYS A 261 27.71 -4.80 -6.70
CA CYS A 261 27.54 -5.40 -5.37
C CYS A 261 28.47 -6.61 -5.19
N LEU A 262 28.61 -7.46 -6.23
CA LEU A 262 29.50 -8.62 -6.20
C LEU A 262 30.96 -8.19 -6.02
N LYS A 263 31.43 -7.22 -6.82
CA LYS A 263 32.78 -6.65 -6.69
C LYS A 263 33.04 -6.13 -5.29
N TYR A 264 32.13 -5.29 -4.79
CA TYR A 264 32.26 -4.72 -3.46
C TYR A 264 32.34 -5.80 -2.37
N ALA A 265 31.42 -6.77 -2.37
CA ALA A 265 31.41 -7.84 -1.38
C ALA A 265 32.72 -8.64 -1.43
N HIS A 266 33.15 -9.08 -2.62
CA HIS A 266 34.39 -9.84 -2.79
C HIS A 266 35.63 -9.03 -2.35
N GLU A 267 35.78 -7.80 -2.82
CA GLU A 267 36.94 -6.94 -2.55
C GLU A 267 37.07 -6.55 -1.08
N ASN A 268 35.97 -6.59 -0.32
CA ASN A 268 35.94 -6.32 1.11
C ASN A 268 35.91 -7.61 1.96
N GLY A 269 36.21 -8.77 1.36
CA GLY A 269 36.44 -10.01 2.10
C GLY A 269 35.16 -10.77 2.50
N CYS A 270 34.03 -10.52 1.83
CA CYS A 270 32.88 -11.39 1.94
C CYS A 270 33.27 -12.82 1.51
N PRO A 271 32.96 -13.86 2.31
CA PRO A 271 33.09 -15.23 1.87
C PRO A 271 32.35 -15.43 0.55
N TRP A 272 32.90 -16.27 -0.32
CA TRP A 272 32.29 -16.63 -1.59
C TRP A 272 32.82 -17.97 -2.06
N ASP A 273 31.99 -18.72 -2.78
CA ASP A 273 32.31 -20.04 -3.28
C ASP A 273 31.79 -20.23 -4.71
N ASP A 274 32.00 -21.43 -5.28
CA ASP A 274 31.61 -21.78 -6.64
C ASP A 274 30.10 -21.69 -6.91
N VAL A 275 29.25 -21.57 -5.88
CA VAL A 275 27.82 -21.26 -6.06
C VAL A 275 27.68 -19.89 -6.72
N THR A 276 28.57 -18.95 -6.45
CA THR A 276 28.60 -17.64 -7.12
C THR A 276 28.78 -17.79 -8.63
N THR A 277 29.74 -18.61 -9.07
CA THR A 277 29.96 -18.89 -10.50
C THR A 277 28.78 -19.64 -11.12
N TYR A 278 28.19 -20.58 -10.38
CA TYR A 278 27.00 -21.31 -10.83
C TYR A 278 25.81 -20.38 -11.07
N GLU A 279 25.48 -19.54 -10.09
CA GLU A 279 24.31 -18.66 -10.17
C GLU A 279 24.48 -17.62 -11.28
N ALA A 280 25.69 -17.07 -11.47
CA ALA A 280 25.98 -16.21 -12.61
C ALA A 280 25.79 -16.93 -13.95
N TRP A 281 26.32 -18.15 -14.11
CA TRP A 281 26.20 -18.93 -15.34
C TRP A 281 24.76 -19.36 -15.63
N HIS A 282 24.08 -19.91 -14.63
CA HIS A 282 22.72 -20.43 -14.74
C HIS A 282 21.71 -19.34 -15.12
N HIS A 283 21.95 -18.10 -14.66
CA HIS A 283 21.10 -16.95 -14.96
C HIS A 283 21.63 -16.06 -16.09
N GLY A 284 22.68 -16.47 -16.82
CA GLY A 284 23.21 -15.75 -17.97
C GLY A 284 23.84 -14.38 -17.63
N ARG A 285 24.43 -14.24 -16.44
CA ARG A 285 25.11 -13.02 -15.97
C ARG A 285 26.59 -13.08 -16.33
N GLU A 286 26.90 -12.76 -17.59
CA GLU A 286 28.25 -12.92 -18.16
C GLU A 286 29.31 -12.10 -17.40
N ASP A 287 29.00 -10.87 -17.01
CA ASP A 287 29.88 -9.98 -16.25
C ASP A 287 30.26 -10.55 -14.87
N CYS A 288 29.29 -11.06 -14.13
CA CYS A 288 29.46 -11.70 -12.83
C CYS A 288 30.23 -13.02 -12.96
N TYR A 289 29.93 -13.79 -14.01
CA TYR A 289 30.60 -15.06 -14.29
C TYR A 289 32.09 -14.84 -14.63
N ASP A 290 32.39 -13.92 -15.55
CA ASP A 290 33.75 -13.58 -15.94
C ASP A 290 34.55 -13.00 -14.76
N TYR A 291 33.90 -12.15 -13.95
CA TYR A 291 34.52 -11.64 -12.72
C TYR A 291 34.84 -12.76 -11.73
N ALA A 292 33.93 -13.69 -11.49
CA ALA A 292 34.12 -14.82 -10.60
C ALA A 292 35.28 -15.72 -11.05
N LEU A 293 35.33 -16.07 -12.34
CA LEU A 293 36.43 -16.86 -12.91
C LEU A 293 37.78 -16.13 -12.85
N LYS A 294 37.79 -14.84 -13.16
CA LYS A 294 39.00 -14.01 -13.13
C LYS A 294 39.61 -13.94 -11.73
N ASN A 295 38.78 -14.04 -10.70
CA ASN A 295 39.17 -13.94 -9.29
C ASN A 295 39.26 -15.31 -8.59
N GLY A 296 39.35 -16.40 -9.35
CA GLY A 296 39.82 -17.69 -8.83
C GLY A 296 38.75 -18.72 -8.48
N LEU A 297 37.46 -18.46 -8.75
CA LEU A 297 36.42 -19.48 -8.63
C LEU A 297 36.43 -20.46 -9.81
N SER A 298 36.02 -21.70 -9.57
CA SER A 298 36.05 -22.77 -10.56
C SER A 298 34.87 -22.70 -11.52
N LYS A 299 35.00 -23.34 -12.68
CA LYS A 299 33.88 -23.49 -13.62
C LYS A 299 32.89 -24.48 -13.04
N TYR A 300 31.59 -24.15 -13.10
CA TYR A 300 30.50 -24.97 -12.55
C TYR A 300 30.52 -26.46 -12.96
N ARG A 301 31.10 -26.80 -14.12
CA ARG A 301 31.22 -28.21 -14.58
C ARG A 301 32.07 -29.10 -13.67
N GLU A 302 32.84 -28.54 -12.74
CA GLU A 302 33.67 -29.27 -11.78
C GLU A 302 33.05 -29.36 -10.37
N TYR A 303 31.86 -28.78 -10.14
CA TYR A 303 31.20 -28.69 -8.83
C TYR A 303 30.13 -29.77 -8.59
N ASN A 304 30.05 -30.30 -7.36
CA ASN A 304 29.08 -31.33 -6.96
C ASN A 304 27.75 -30.68 -6.51
N PRO A 305 26.62 -30.93 -7.20
CA PRO A 305 25.38 -30.17 -7.03
C PRO A 305 24.69 -30.34 -5.67
N VAL A 306 25.05 -31.30 -4.82
CA VAL A 306 24.31 -31.59 -3.56
C VAL A 306 24.29 -30.42 -2.57
N LYS A 307 25.28 -29.50 -2.60
CA LYS A 307 25.31 -28.30 -1.72
C LYS A 307 24.41 -27.15 -2.18
N ALA A 308 24.03 -27.07 -3.46
CA ALA A 308 23.27 -25.94 -4.01
C ALA A 308 21.76 -26.00 -3.68
N TRP A 309 21.23 -27.17 -3.34
CA TRP A 309 19.79 -27.40 -3.15
C TRP A 309 19.33 -27.15 -1.72
N SER A 310 20.24 -27.11 -0.74
CA SER A 310 19.89 -26.93 0.68
C SER A 310 19.45 -25.51 1.05
N TRP A 311 19.65 -24.53 0.16
CA TRP A 311 19.33 -23.12 0.41
C TRP A 311 18.12 -22.61 -0.38
N ARG A 312 17.54 -23.44 -1.26
CA ARG A 312 16.56 -23.02 -2.27
C ARG A 312 15.11 -22.95 -1.77
N ASP A 313 14.80 -23.51 -0.61
CA ASP A 313 13.42 -23.61 -0.16
C ASP A 313 13.09 -22.48 0.84
N ASN A 314 12.23 -21.54 0.39
CA ASN A 314 11.32 -20.66 1.14
C ASN A 314 11.49 -19.13 1.02
N ASP A 315 12.43 -18.59 0.25
CA ASP A 315 12.81 -17.18 0.42
C ASP A 315 12.63 -16.26 -0.81
N ASP A 316 11.93 -16.76 -1.84
CA ASP A 316 11.58 -16.03 -3.08
C ASP A 316 10.12 -15.55 -3.12
N SER A 317 9.37 -15.63 -2.01
CA SER A 317 8.04 -15.02 -1.87
C SER A 317 8.10 -13.74 -1.03
N PHE A 318 8.30 -12.60 -1.69
CA PHE A 318 7.93 -11.26 -1.21
C PHE A 318 7.42 -10.46 -2.41
#